data_AF-A0A538AWE4-F1
#
_entry.id   AF-A0A538AWE4-F1
#
_cell.length_a   1.000
_cell.length_b   1.000
_cell.length_c   1.000
_cell.angle_alpha   90.00
_cell.angle_beta   90.00
_cell.angle_gamma   90.00
#
_symmetry.space_group_name_H-M   'P 1'
#
loop_
_entity.id
_entity.type
_entity.pdbx_description
1 polymer ?
#
loop_
_entity_poly.entity_id
_entity_poly.type
_entity_poly.pdbx_seq_one_letter_code
_entity_poly.pdbx_strand_id
1 'polypeptide(L)'
;MSSASSPSATRCLSTSWCPSARPPSTSCSRCERMTGWLVAAAAVLVLVLAVGIVASRGPLMRRVIALEVGGVLVTLALVLLAEGFDRDVYFDLAVVLGAMTFAASLVFVRFLERWL
;
A
#
# COMPACT_ATOMS: atom_id res chain seq x y z
N MET A 1 45.79 16.51 72.55
CA MET A 1 45.11 15.26 72.95
C MET A 1 43.81 15.24 72.18
N SER A 2 43.82 14.64 71.00
CA SER A 2 43.25 13.30 70.76
C SER A 2 41.72 13.38 70.66
N SER A 3 41.00 12.92 69.64
CA SER A 3 41.29 12.23 68.39
C SER A 3 39.95 12.20 67.63
N ALA A 4 40.02 12.16 66.29
CA ALA A 4 39.27 11.25 65.38
C ALA A 4 37.76 11.00 65.63
N SER A 5 36.85 10.95 64.66
CA SER A 5 36.96 10.68 63.22
C SER A 5 35.58 10.89 62.61
N SER A 6 35.47 11.78 61.62
CA SER A 6 34.31 11.88 60.74
C SER A 6 34.21 10.63 59.86
N PRO A 7 33.03 9.99 59.71
CA PRO A 7 32.85 8.93 58.75
C PRO A 7 32.80 9.53 57.34
N SER A 8 33.92 9.39 56.65
CA SER A 8 34.05 8.99 55.26
C SER A 8 32.79 8.38 54.62
N ALA A 9 32.21 9.05 53.61
CA ALA A 9 31.64 8.41 52.42
C ALA A 9 31.24 9.42 51.32
N THR A 10 32.09 10.42 51.04
CA THR A 10 31.98 11.30 49.87
C THR A 10 32.60 10.63 48.64
N ARG A 11 32.16 9.44 48.25
CA ARG A 11 32.72 8.79 47.06
C ARG A 11 31.69 7.94 46.31
N CYS A 12 31.43 8.38 45.08
CA CYS A 12 31.00 7.54 43.97
C CYS A 12 29.60 6.88 44.08
N LEU A 13 28.54 7.69 44.03
CA LEU A 13 27.31 7.29 43.31
C LEU A 13 27.01 8.29 42.19
N SER A 14 28.08 8.70 41.49
CA SER A 14 27.99 9.09 40.09
C SER A 14 27.86 7.80 39.29
N THR A 15 26.85 7.75 38.41
CA THR A 15 26.88 7.00 37.15
C THR A 15 27.26 5.53 37.25
N SER A 16 26.29 4.63 37.35
CA SER A 16 26.25 3.45 36.49
C SER A 16 24.96 2.65 36.71
N TRP A 17 24.32 2.24 35.62
CA TRP A 17 23.25 1.23 35.59
C TRP A 17 21.84 1.66 36.04
N CYS A 18 21.27 2.64 35.36
CA CYS A 18 19.91 2.40 34.85
C CYS A 18 20.08 1.61 33.55
N PRO A 19 19.69 0.31 33.47
CA PRO A 19 19.51 -0.32 32.19
C PRO A 19 18.36 0.43 31.51
N SER A 20 18.70 1.29 30.55
CA SER A 20 17.73 1.87 29.64
C SER A 20 17.10 0.71 28.88
N ALA A 21 16.02 0.16 29.43
CA ALA A 21 15.04 -0.59 28.66
C ALA A 21 14.50 0.39 27.63
N ARG A 22 15.16 0.46 26.46
CA ARG A 22 14.60 1.19 25.32
C ARG A 22 13.27 0.50 25.00
N PRO A 23 12.14 1.23 25.00
CA PRO A 23 10.90 0.64 24.53
C PRO A 23 11.09 0.16 23.09
N PRO A 24 10.43 -0.92 22.67
CA PRO A 24 10.46 -1.33 21.27
C PRO A 24 10.00 -0.13 20.42
N SER A 25 10.81 0.19 19.43
CA SER A 25 10.54 1.23 18.43
C SER A 25 9.24 0.92 17.68
N THR A 26 8.13 1.44 18.18
CA THR A 26 6.79 1.32 17.57
C THR A 26 6.68 2.01 16.20
N SER A 27 7.71 2.76 15.80
CA SER A 27 7.79 3.44 14.50
C SER A 27 8.05 2.51 13.30
N CYS A 28 8.48 1.25 13.48
CA CYS A 28 8.76 0.35 12.33
C CYS A 28 7.48 -0.12 11.60
N SER A 29 6.35 -0.17 12.31
CA SER A 29 5.09 -0.72 11.77
C SER A 29 4.45 0.15 10.68
N ARG A 30 4.75 1.45 10.62
CA ARG A 30 4.18 2.36 9.61
C ARG A 30 4.98 2.31 8.30
N CYS A 31 6.31 2.37 8.35
CA CYS A 31 7.14 2.24 7.15
C CYS A 31 7.00 0.86 6.50
N GLU A 32 6.95 -0.21 7.32
CA GLU A 32 6.78 -1.57 6.81
C GLU A 32 5.40 -1.79 6.14
N ARG A 33 4.34 -1.16 6.67
CA ARG A 33 3.04 -1.14 6.00
C ARG A 33 3.09 -0.40 4.66
N MET A 34 3.73 0.78 4.61
CA MET A 34 3.83 1.56 3.36
C MET A 34 4.59 0.81 2.27
N THR A 35 5.69 0.14 2.62
CA THR A 35 6.38 -0.76 1.67
C THR A 35 5.52 -1.94 1.27
N GLY A 36 4.71 -2.51 2.17
CA GLY A 36 3.74 -3.55 1.84
C GLY A 36 2.72 -3.12 0.78
N TRP A 37 2.13 -1.92 0.93
CA TRP A 37 1.21 -1.35 -0.05
C TRP A 37 1.87 -1.07 -1.40
N LEU A 38 3.09 -0.55 -1.40
CA LEU A 38 3.86 -0.30 -2.64
C LEU A 38 4.18 -1.60 -3.39
N VAL A 39 4.56 -2.67 -2.66
CA VAL A 39 4.81 -3.98 -3.26
C VAL A 39 3.53 -4.56 -3.86
N ALA A 40 2.41 -4.45 -3.14
CA ALA A 40 1.12 -4.91 -3.64
C ALA A 40 0.68 -4.10 -4.88
N ALA A 41 0.85 -2.78 -4.91
CA ALA A 41 0.57 -1.95 -6.07
C ALA A 41 1.45 -2.34 -7.28
N ALA A 42 2.75 -2.58 -7.07
CA ALA A 42 3.66 -3.05 -8.11
C ALA A 42 3.23 -4.43 -8.65
N ALA A 43 2.80 -5.34 -7.79
CA ALA A 43 2.29 -6.65 -8.20
C ALA A 43 1.02 -6.52 -9.07
N VAL A 44 0.09 -5.65 -8.69
CA VAL A 44 -1.12 -5.38 -9.48
C VAL A 44 -0.75 -4.75 -10.84
N LEU A 45 0.21 -3.81 -10.88
CA LEU A 45 0.71 -3.23 -12.14
C LEU A 45 1.28 -4.28 -13.11
N VAL A 46 2.06 -5.24 -12.60
CA VAL A 46 2.56 -6.37 -13.41
C VAL A 46 1.39 -7.21 -13.93
N LEU A 47 0.36 -7.42 -13.11
CA LEU A 47 -0.83 -8.17 -13.50
C LEU A 47 -1.63 -7.43 -14.60
N VAL A 48 -1.73 -6.10 -14.53
CA VAL A 48 -2.32 -5.25 -15.58
C VAL A 48 -1.57 -5.43 -16.91
N LEU A 49 -0.23 -5.43 -16.89
CA LEU A 49 0.57 -5.66 -18.10
C LEU A 49 0.33 -7.05 -18.68
N ALA A 50 0.30 -8.08 -17.84
CA ALA A 50 0.02 -9.45 -18.28
C ALA A 50 -1.39 -9.55 -18.92
N VAL A 51 -2.41 -8.95 -18.30
CA VAL A 51 -3.77 -8.88 -18.84
C VAL A 51 -3.81 -8.11 -20.14
N GLY A 52 -3.10 -6.98 -20.27
CA GLY A 52 -3.01 -6.21 -21.51
C GLY A 52 -2.38 -7.02 -22.65
N ILE A 53 -1.35 -7.81 -22.37
CA ILE A 53 -0.75 -8.73 -23.34
C ILE A 53 -1.75 -9.81 -23.76
N VAL A 54 -2.50 -10.39 -22.83
CA VAL A 54 -3.54 -11.40 -23.14
C VAL A 54 -4.70 -10.78 -23.91
N ALA A 55 -5.14 -9.58 -23.56
CA ALA A 55 -6.17 -8.82 -24.27
C ALA A 55 -5.77 -8.55 -25.73
N SER A 56 -4.48 -8.34 -25.98
CA SER A 56 -3.97 -8.15 -27.34
C SER A 56 -4.03 -9.43 -28.19
N ARG A 57 -4.05 -10.62 -27.58
CA ARG A 57 -3.96 -11.93 -28.24
C ARG A 57 -5.21 -12.79 -28.01
N GLY A 58 -6.21 -12.70 -28.89
CA GLY A 58 -7.35 -13.63 -28.89
C GLY A 58 -8.60 -13.17 -29.65
N PRO A 59 -9.63 -14.03 -29.74
CA PRO A 59 -10.93 -13.71 -30.33
C PRO A 59 -11.66 -12.59 -29.57
N LEU A 60 -12.48 -11.78 -30.26
CA LEU A 60 -13.09 -10.54 -29.74
C LEU A 60 -13.68 -10.65 -28.33
N MET A 61 -14.45 -11.72 -28.05
CA MET A 61 -15.09 -11.91 -26.74
C MET A 61 -14.07 -11.99 -25.59
N ARG A 62 -12.93 -12.66 -25.84
CA ARG A 62 -11.85 -12.80 -24.84
C ARG A 62 -11.12 -11.49 -24.58
N ARG A 63 -11.07 -10.60 -25.59
CA ARG A 63 -10.45 -9.27 -25.48
C ARG A 63 -11.28 -8.34 -24.59
N VAL A 64 -12.60 -8.40 -24.70
CA VAL A 64 -13.51 -7.55 -23.90
C VAL A 64 -13.47 -7.95 -22.43
N ILE A 65 -13.56 -9.25 -22.14
CA ILE A 65 -13.41 -9.75 -20.76
C ILE A 65 -12.06 -9.34 -20.17
N ALA A 66 -10.98 -9.44 -20.97
CA ALA A 66 -9.66 -9.02 -20.52
C ALA A 66 -9.57 -7.50 -20.28
N LEU A 67 -10.26 -6.68 -21.07
CA LEU A 67 -10.34 -5.22 -20.84
C LEU A 67 -11.12 -4.88 -19.56
N GLU A 68 -12.22 -5.55 -19.29
CA GLU A 68 -12.99 -5.38 -18.05
C GLU A 68 -12.16 -5.76 -16.81
N VAL A 69 -11.54 -6.94 -16.84
CA VAL A 69 -10.62 -7.37 -15.78
C VAL A 69 -9.46 -6.38 -15.63
N GLY A 70 -8.92 -5.89 -16.75
CA GLY A 70 -7.89 -4.85 -16.75
C GLY A 70 -8.34 -3.56 -16.06
N GLY A 71 -9.56 -3.09 -16.34
CA GLY A 71 -10.15 -1.92 -15.70
C GLY A 71 -10.25 -2.07 -14.18
N VAL A 72 -10.74 -3.22 -13.70
CA VAL A 72 -10.81 -3.53 -12.26
C VAL A 72 -9.42 -3.60 -11.62
N LEU A 73 -8.42 -4.14 -12.32
CA LEU A 73 -7.05 -4.17 -11.80
C LEU A 73 -6.42 -2.78 -11.73
N VAL A 74 -6.70 -1.91 -12.70
CA VAL A 74 -6.22 -0.51 -12.67
C VAL A 74 -6.86 0.27 -11.53
N THR A 75 -8.15 0.10 -11.27
CA THR A 75 -8.81 0.75 -10.12
C THR A 75 -8.23 0.26 -8.81
N LEU A 76 -8.01 -1.05 -8.66
CA LEU A 76 -7.29 -1.59 -7.50
C LEU A 76 -5.90 -0.97 -7.37
N ALA A 77 -5.11 -0.91 -8.44
CA ALA A 77 -3.77 -0.35 -8.41
C ALA A 77 -3.76 1.11 -7.90
N LEU A 78 -4.73 1.93 -8.34
CA LEU A 78 -4.88 3.31 -7.90
C LEU A 78 -5.30 3.43 -6.43
N VAL A 79 -6.20 2.57 -5.95
CA VAL A 79 -6.58 2.52 -4.52
C VAL A 79 -5.38 2.14 -3.65
N LEU A 80 -4.62 1.11 -4.05
CA LEU A 80 -3.40 0.72 -3.33
C LEU A 80 -2.33 1.83 -3.34
N LEU A 81 -2.24 2.58 -4.44
CA LEU A 81 -1.37 3.75 -4.54
C LEU A 81 -1.81 4.90 -3.63
N ALA A 82 -3.12 5.13 -3.51
CA ALA A 82 -3.68 6.14 -2.62
C ALA A 82 -3.29 5.89 -1.16
N GLU A 83 -3.43 4.63 -0.70
CA GLU A 83 -3.03 4.19 0.63
C GLU A 83 -1.50 4.25 0.85
N GLY A 84 -0.71 3.92 -0.18
CA GLY A 84 0.75 3.96 -0.11
C GLY A 84 1.36 5.37 -0.10
N PHE A 85 0.69 6.33 -0.74
CA PHE A 85 1.18 7.72 -0.86
C PHE A 85 0.49 8.74 0.05
N ASP A 86 -0.55 8.34 0.79
CA ASP A 86 -1.35 9.24 1.66
C ASP A 86 -1.87 10.47 0.87
N ARG A 87 -2.30 10.23 -0.37
CA ARG A 87 -2.72 11.27 -1.33
C ARG A 87 -4.10 10.96 -1.90
N ASP A 88 -5.09 11.77 -1.51
CA ASP A 88 -6.49 11.65 -1.95
C ASP A 88 -6.69 11.70 -3.47
N VAL A 89 -5.79 12.36 -4.20
CA VAL A 89 -5.88 12.51 -5.67
C VAL A 89 -5.96 11.16 -6.39
N TYR A 90 -5.30 10.12 -5.89
CA TYR A 90 -5.34 8.79 -6.51
C TYR A 90 -6.67 8.06 -6.27
N PHE A 91 -7.36 8.37 -5.17
CA PHE A 91 -8.64 7.78 -4.83
C PHE A 91 -9.75 8.30 -5.74
N ASP A 92 -9.78 9.60 -6.02
CA ASP A 92 -10.74 10.20 -6.96
C ASP A 92 -10.63 9.56 -8.36
N LEU A 93 -9.40 9.42 -8.86
CA LEU A 93 -9.13 8.72 -10.12
C LEU A 93 -9.60 7.27 -10.10
N ALA A 94 -9.38 6.54 -9.00
CA ALA A 94 -9.81 5.15 -8.88
C ALA A 94 -11.34 5.02 -8.96
N VAL A 95 -12.07 5.92 -8.29
CA VAL A 95 -13.54 5.94 -8.30
C VAL A 95 -14.06 6.27 -9.70
N VAL A 96 -13.49 7.29 -10.35
CA VAL A 96 -13.88 7.69 -11.72
C VAL A 96 -13.60 6.57 -12.72
N LEU A 97 -12.44 5.92 -12.65
CA LEU A 97 -12.14 4.78 -13.52
C LEU A 97 -13.05 3.58 -13.25
N GLY A 98 -13.44 3.34 -12.01
CA GLY A 98 -14.39 2.29 -11.66
C GLY A 98 -15.76 2.53 -12.27
N ALA A 99 -16.27 3.76 -12.15
CA ALA A 99 -17.52 4.18 -12.79
C ALA A 99 -17.45 4.05 -14.32
N MET A 100 -16.32 4.46 -14.93
CA MET A 100 -16.11 4.34 -16.37
C MET A 100 -16.02 2.89 -16.85
N THR A 101 -15.38 2.00 -16.08
CA THR A 101 -15.30 0.56 -16.39
C THR A 101 -16.71 -0.04 -16.40
N PHE A 102 -17.53 0.27 -15.39
CA PHE A 102 -18.92 -0.16 -15.35
C PHE A 102 -19.74 0.40 -16.53
N ALA A 103 -19.57 1.67 -16.86
CA ALA A 103 -20.22 2.29 -18.01
C ALA A 103 -19.82 1.62 -19.34
N ALA A 104 -18.53 1.30 -19.52
CA ALA A 104 -18.04 0.59 -20.71
C ALA A 104 -18.68 -0.80 -20.85
N SER A 105 -18.80 -1.54 -19.75
CA SER A 105 -19.46 -2.85 -19.73
C SER A 105 -20.92 -2.77 -20.17
N LEU A 106 -21.67 -1.79 -19.64
CA LEU A 106 -23.07 -1.57 -20.03
C LEU A 106 -23.22 -1.19 -21.51
N VAL A 107 -22.35 -0.31 -22.02
CA VAL A 107 -22.34 0.05 -23.44
C VAL A 107 -22.05 -1.17 -24.31
N PHE A 108 -21.14 -2.05 -23.88
CA PHE A 108 -20.83 -3.28 -24.59
C PHE A 108 -22.03 -4.24 -24.64
N VAL A 109 -22.69 -4.47 -23.51
CA VAL A 109 -23.92 -5.28 -23.45
C VAL A 109 -25.00 -4.68 -24.35
N ARG A 110 -25.21 -3.36 -24.29
CA ARG A 110 -26.19 -2.66 -25.12
C ARG A 110 -25.92 -2.82 -26.63
N PHE A 111 -24.64 -2.85 -27.02
CA PHE A 111 -24.23 -3.07 -28.40
C PHE A 111 -24.57 -4.50 -28.84
N LEU A 112 -24.33 -5.51 -27.99
CA LEU A 112 -24.71 -6.90 -28.23
C LEU A 112 -26.23 -7.08 -28.38
N GLU A 113 -27.02 -6.47 -27.50
CA GLU A 113 -28.49 -6.51 -27.58
C GLU A 113 -29.07 -5.88 -28.84
N ARG A 114 -28.34 -4.96 -29.49
CA ARG A 114 -28.81 -4.32 -30.73
C ARG A 114 -28.44 -5.12 -31.99
N TRP A 115 -27.47 -6.02 -31.89
CA TRP A 115 -26.99 -6.84 -33.01
C TRP A 115 -27.49 -8.29 -32.97
N LEU A 116 -27.98 -8.77 -31.82
CA LEU A 116 -28.79 -10.00 -31.68
C LEU A 116 -30.29 -9.68 -31.77
#